data_AF-A0A9P0TVJ4-F1
#
_entry.id   AF-A0A9P0TVJ4-F1
#
_cell.length_a   1.000
_cell.length_b   1.000
_cell.length_c   1.000
_cell.angle_alpha   90.00
_cell.angle_beta   90.00
_cell.angle_gamma   90.00
#
_symmetry.space_group_name_H-M   'P 1'
#
loop_
_entity.id
_entity.type
_entity.pdbx_description
1 polymer ?
#
loop_
_entity_poly.entity_id
_entity_poly.type
_entity_poly.pdbx_seq_one_letter_code
_entity_poly.pdbx_strand_id
1 'polypeptide(L)'
;MPFAITSAKYRAMFKEQMSKKELETKAKEEKKKKKEETKLQKEKEKIAKTKSNVNKNSQAVSTNACKNFRGLCPGPNVRNNTTAVLHTRKLENYIVCQGTSELELESSVIVIDNNADSTTDATDVVEAVEQKISRKRKRCPGKWQRIARKNKREAGEEYVNIKEKNCPAKRVQAGCEQKCPYNCSANFSEQDREDLKTAFIHYYTFTYRLHSQRKRTTAEESSHSNTFC
;
A
#
# COMPACT_ATOMS: atom_id res chain seq x y z
N MET A 1 53.22 -29.21 -44.07
CA MET A 1 52.04 -29.25 -44.95
C MET A 1 50.77 -29.23 -44.09
N PRO A 2 50.28 -28.05 -43.64
CA PRO A 2 49.07 -28.00 -42.81
C PRO A 2 47.83 -28.29 -43.66
N PHE A 3 46.97 -29.15 -43.11
CA PHE A 3 45.80 -29.75 -43.73
C PHE A 3 44.78 -28.71 -44.19
N ALA A 4 44.48 -28.68 -45.49
CA ALA A 4 43.30 -28.04 -46.04
C ALA A 4 42.06 -28.82 -45.57
N ILE A 5 41.56 -28.49 -44.38
CA ILE A 5 40.23 -28.93 -43.95
C ILE A 5 39.24 -28.29 -44.94
N THR A 6 38.66 -29.12 -45.80
CA THR A 6 37.70 -28.71 -46.82
C THR A 6 36.57 -27.89 -46.17
N SER A 7 36.30 -26.69 -46.67
CA SER A 7 35.27 -25.73 -46.23
C SER A 7 33.93 -26.37 -45.85
N ALA A 8 33.55 -27.49 -46.49
CA ALA A 8 32.37 -28.28 -46.17
C ALA A 8 32.33 -28.82 -44.73
N LYS A 9 33.44 -29.33 -44.19
CA LYS A 9 33.51 -29.90 -42.83
C LYS A 9 33.27 -28.83 -41.75
N TYR A 10 33.83 -27.64 -41.95
CA TYR A 10 33.64 -26.52 -41.02
C TYR A 10 32.18 -26.04 -40.99
N ARG A 11 31.54 -25.94 -42.17
CA ARG A 11 30.11 -25.59 -42.26
C ARG A 11 29.21 -26.61 -41.57
N ALA A 12 29.52 -27.91 -41.67
CA ALA A 12 28.77 -28.95 -40.97
C ALA A 12 28.90 -28.83 -39.45
N MET A 13 30.13 -28.67 -38.94
CA MET A 13 30.38 -28.47 -37.51
C MET A 13 29.68 -27.22 -36.96
N PHE A 14 29.71 -26.11 -37.71
CA PHE A 14 29.07 -24.87 -37.27
C PHE A 14 27.53 -25.00 -37.21
N LYS A 15 26.92 -25.67 -38.20
CA LYS A 15 25.47 -25.96 -38.18
C LYS A 15 25.08 -26.82 -36.97
N GLU A 16 25.89 -27.82 -36.64
CA GLU A 16 25.65 -28.67 -35.47
C GLU A 16 25.76 -27.88 -34.16
N GLN A 17 26.76 -26.99 -34.04
CA GLN A 17 26.91 -26.12 -32.87
C GLN A 17 25.74 -25.14 -32.70
N MET A 18 25.25 -24.55 -33.79
CA MET A 18 24.10 -23.64 -33.74
C MET A 18 22.82 -24.39 -33.36
N SER A 19 22.60 -25.58 -33.93
CA SER A 19 21.46 -26.42 -33.57
C SER A 19 21.48 -26.83 -32.09
N LYS A 20 22.64 -27.19 -31.54
CA LYS A 20 22.79 -27.48 -30.10
C LYS A 20 22.45 -26.27 -29.22
N LYS A 21 22.93 -25.08 -29.59
CA LYS A 21 22.61 -23.84 -28.85
C LYS A 21 21.12 -23.51 -28.88
N GLU A 22 20.44 -23.71 -30.02
CA GLU A 22 18.99 -23.50 -30.13
C GLU A 22 18.17 -24.50 -29.28
N LEU A 23 18.62 -25.74 -29.16
CA LEU A 23 17.98 -26.72 -28.29
C LEU A 23 18.18 -26.37 -26.80
N GLU A 24 19.37 -25.89 -26.43
CA GLU A 24 19.64 -25.45 -25.06
C GLU A 24 18.82 -24.22 -24.65
N THR A 25 18.64 -23.25 -25.54
CA THR A 25 17.81 -22.06 -25.25
C THR A 25 16.34 -22.44 -25.08
N LYS A 26 15.80 -23.29 -25.97
CA LYS A 26 14.44 -23.83 -25.85
C LYS A 26 14.22 -24.58 -24.54
N ALA A 27 15.18 -25.42 -24.13
CA ALA A 27 15.11 -26.14 -22.86
C ALA A 27 15.14 -25.20 -21.63
N LYS A 28 15.89 -24.10 -21.68
CA LYS A 28 15.93 -23.08 -20.62
C LYS A 28 14.60 -22.32 -20.53
N GLU A 29 14.01 -21.95 -21.67
CA GLU A 29 12.70 -21.30 -21.72
C GLU A 29 11.58 -22.19 -21.17
N GLU A 30 11.56 -23.48 -21.53
CA GLU A 30 10.57 -24.42 -21.02
C GLU A 30 10.67 -24.60 -19.49
N LYS A 31 11.89 -24.70 -18.95
CA LYS A 31 12.12 -24.72 -17.50
C LYS A 31 11.64 -23.45 -16.81
N LYS A 32 11.83 -22.28 -17.44
CA LYS A 32 11.34 -21.00 -16.91
C LYS A 32 9.81 -20.97 -16.87
N LYS A 33 9.14 -21.40 -17.94
CA LYS A 33 7.66 -21.49 -18.01
C LYS A 33 7.10 -22.42 -16.92
N LYS A 34 7.65 -23.62 -16.75
CA LYS A 34 7.24 -24.56 -15.68
C LYS A 34 7.41 -23.97 -14.27
N LYS A 35 8.45 -23.16 -14.05
CA LYS A 35 8.67 -22.48 -12.76
C LYS A 35 7.66 -21.36 -12.52
N GLU A 36 7.25 -20.63 -13.56
CA GLU A 36 6.21 -19.60 -13.46
C GLU A 36 4.82 -20.20 -13.24
N GLU A 37 4.48 -21.28 -13.94
CA GLU A 37 3.21 -22.02 -13.76
C GLU A 37 3.06 -22.56 -12.34
N THR A 38 4.11 -23.19 -11.80
CA THR A 38 4.10 -23.70 -10.41
C THR A 38 4.00 -22.58 -9.38
N LYS A 39 4.57 -21.39 -9.65
CA LYS A 39 4.42 -20.22 -8.79
C LYS A 39 2.98 -19.71 -8.79
N LEU A 40 2.36 -19.61 -9.96
CA LEU A 40 0.96 -19.18 -10.12
C LEU A 40 0.00 -20.15 -9.43
N GLN A 41 0.26 -21.46 -9.52
CA GLN A 41 -0.58 -22.48 -8.88
C GLN A 41 -0.52 -22.39 -7.35
N LYS A 42 0.67 -22.18 -6.77
CA LYS A 42 0.84 -21.94 -5.32
C LYS A 42 0.12 -20.68 -4.85
N GLU A 43 0.10 -19.63 -5.66
CA GLU A 43 -0.61 -18.39 -5.35
C GLU A 43 -2.13 -18.57 -5.36
N LYS A 44 -2.66 -19.28 -6.37
CA LYS A 44 -4.09 -19.66 -6.42
C LYS A 44 -4.50 -20.49 -5.20
N GLU A 45 -3.66 -21.42 -4.75
CA GLU A 45 -3.94 -22.23 -3.56
C GLU A 45 -3.95 -21.40 -2.27
N LYS A 46 -3.07 -20.38 -2.15
CA LYS A 46 -3.08 -19.44 -1.02
C LYS A 46 -4.39 -18.63 -0.98
N ILE A 47 -4.83 -18.12 -2.12
CA ILE A 47 -6.09 -17.36 -2.25
C ILE A 47 -7.30 -18.24 -1.90
N ALA A 48 -7.30 -19.51 -2.29
CA ALA A 48 -8.37 -20.44 -1.93
C ALA A 48 -8.42 -20.69 -0.41
N LYS A 49 -7.26 -20.84 0.24
CA LYS A 49 -7.17 -21.03 1.70
C LYS A 49 -7.66 -19.81 2.47
N THR A 50 -7.31 -18.60 2.07
CA THR A 50 -7.77 -17.38 2.74
C THR A 50 -9.28 -17.21 2.66
N LYS A 51 -9.89 -17.46 1.49
CA LYS A 51 -11.35 -17.41 1.29
C LYS A 51 -12.11 -18.37 2.21
N SER A 52 -11.58 -19.58 2.44
CA SER A 52 -12.20 -20.55 3.35
C SER A 52 -12.20 -20.12 4.83
N ASN A 53 -11.27 -19.25 5.23
CA ASN A 53 -11.14 -18.79 6.61
C ASN A 53 -12.08 -17.61 6.92
N VAL A 54 -12.34 -16.74 5.94
CA VAL A 54 -13.28 -15.61 6.07
C VAL A 54 -14.71 -16.10 6.34
N ASN A 55 -15.13 -17.21 5.71
CA ASN A 55 -16.48 -17.76 5.89
C ASN A 55 -16.74 -18.40 7.27
N LYS A 56 -15.69 -18.73 8.04
CA LYS A 56 -15.86 -19.27 9.41
C LYS A 56 -15.99 -18.17 10.46
N ASN A 57 -15.53 -16.96 10.17
CA ASN A 57 -15.55 -15.83 11.10
C ASN A 57 -16.80 -14.95 10.96
N SER A 58 -17.55 -15.08 9.86
CA SER A 58 -18.83 -14.38 9.65
C SER A 58 -20.00 -14.98 10.46
N GLN A 59 -19.87 -16.18 11.03
CA GLN A 59 -20.89 -16.78 11.90
C GLN A 59 -20.78 -16.40 13.39
N ALA A 60 -19.70 -15.73 13.82
CA ALA A 60 -19.47 -15.41 15.23
C ALA A 60 -19.76 -13.96 15.63
N VAL A 61 -20.20 -13.10 14.69
CA VAL A 61 -20.37 -11.66 14.93
C VAL A 61 -21.77 -11.20 14.47
N SER A 62 -22.82 -11.72 15.12
CA SER A 62 -24.20 -11.30 14.85
C SER A 62 -25.13 -11.39 16.06
N THR A 63 -24.65 -11.07 17.27
CA THR A 63 -25.54 -11.05 18.46
C THR A 63 -25.31 -9.92 19.46
N ASN A 64 -24.59 -8.83 19.15
CA ASN A 64 -24.44 -7.74 20.12
C ASN A 64 -24.30 -6.36 19.48
N ALA A 65 -25.43 -5.72 19.13
CA ALA A 65 -25.63 -4.28 19.24
C ALA A 65 -26.94 -3.87 18.54
N CYS A 66 -27.96 -3.49 19.30
CA CYS A 66 -28.86 -2.36 19.00
C CYS A 66 -30.02 -2.33 19.99
N LYS A 67 -29.77 -1.93 21.24
CA LYS A 67 -30.80 -1.31 22.09
C LYS A 67 -30.16 -0.13 22.83
N ASN A 68 -30.86 1.00 22.80
CA ASN A 68 -30.63 2.24 23.54
C ASN A 68 -29.75 3.30 22.86
N PHE A 69 -30.35 4.12 21.99
CA PHE A 69 -30.04 5.55 21.97
C PHE A 69 -31.24 6.36 21.41
N ARG A 70 -32.28 6.54 22.24
CA ARG A 70 -33.19 7.68 22.13
C ARG A 70 -32.79 8.67 23.22
N GLY A 71 -32.49 9.90 22.83
CA GLY A 71 -32.10 10.96 23.75
C GLY A 71 -31.86 12.26 23.00
N LEU A 72 -32.96 12.94 22.68
CA LEU A 72 -33.01 14.35 22.30
C LEU A 72 -32.34 15.21 23.38
N CYS A 73 -31.60 16.25 22.96
CA CYS A 73 -31.59 17.58 23.59
C CYS A 73 -30.96 18.60 22.62
N PRO A 74 -31.62 19.75 22.34
CA PRO A 74 -31.07 20.82 21.53
C PRO A 74 -30.41 21.95 22.37
N GLY A 75 -29.24 22.43 21.89
CA GLY A 75 -28.67 23.79 22.03
C GLY A 75 -28.22 24.29 23.42
N PRO A 76 -27.67 25.53 23.53
CA PRO A 76 -26.81 26.26 22.60
C PRO A 76 -25.50 26.82 23.25
N ASN A 77 -24.55 27.23 22.39
CA ASN A 77 -23.60 28.36 22.47
C ASN A 77 -23.05 28.83 23.85
N VAL A 78 -21.71 28.92 24.04
CA VAL A 78 -20.99 30.03 24.72
C VAL A 78 -19.46 29.86 24.61
N ARG A 79 -18.80 31.03 24.61
CA ARG A 79 -17.43 31.45 24.29
C ARG A 79 -16.29 31.02 25.24
N ASN A 80 -15.08 31.07 24.66
CA ASN A 80 -13.75 31.47 25.18
C ASN A 80 -13.26 30.93 26.55
N ASN A 81 -12.05 30.35 26.63
CA ASN A 81 -10.82 31.05 27.03
C ASN A 81 -9.61 30.09 27.22
N THR A 82 -8.46 30.66 26.93
CA THR A 82 -7.06 30.29 27.14
C THR A 82 -6.74 29.71 28.53
N THR A 83 -5.96 28.63 28.60
CA THR A 83 -4.89 28.48 29.61
C THR A 83 -3.90 27.38 29.22
N ALA A 84 -2.63 27.75 29.12
CA ALA A 84 -1.51 26.85 28.92
C ALA A 84 -1.23 26.10 30.22
N VAL A 85 -1.24 24.76 30.16
CA VAL A 85 -0.76 23.90 31.24
C VAL A 85 0.45 23.13 30.75
N LEU A 86 1.55 23.31 31.47
CA LEU A 86 2.84 22.66 31.29
C LEU A 86 2.67 21.13 31.28
N HIS A 87 3.18 20.52 30.22
CA HIS A 87 3.08 19.08 30.00
C HIS A 87 4.35 18.39 30.53
N THR A 88 4.27 17.82 31.73
CA THR A 88 5.25 16.84 32.19
C THR A 88 5.10 15.57 31.32
N ARG A 89 6.20 15.14 30.70
CA ARG A 89 6.24 13.98 29.78
C ARG A 89 6.37 12.69 30.58
N LYS A 90 5.26 11.97 30.75
CA LYS A 90 5.28 10.54 31.08
C LYS A 90 5.62 9.77 29.80
N LEU A 91 6.76 9.08 29.79
CA LEU A 91 7.16 8.15 28.73
C LEU A 91 6.25 6.92 28.80
N GLU A 92 5.18 6.89 28.02
CA GLU A 92 4.35 5.70 27.83
C GLU A 92 4.53 5.17 26.40
N ASN A 93 5.24 4.04 26.31
CA ASN A 93 5.16 2.95 25.33
C ASN A 93 4.50 3.28 23.97
N TYR A 94 5.32 3.70 23.02
CA TYR A 94 4.94 3.81 21.61
C TYR A 94 4.87 2.41 20.98
N ILE A 95 3.69 1.78 21.03
CA ILE A 95 3.43 0.55 20.27
C ILE A 95 3.29 0.93 18.79
N VAL A 96 4.35 0.69 18.02
CA VAL A 96 4.40 0.85 16.56
C VAL A 96 3.33 -0.07 15.95
N CYS A 97 2.28 0.51 15.37
CA CYS A 97 1.36 -0.24 14.52
C CYS A 97 2.11 -0.61 13.23
N GLN A 98 2.74 -1.78 13.19
CA GLN A 98 3.20 -2.38 11.95
C GLN A 98 1.95 -2.77 11.15
N GLY A 99 1.66 -1.98 10.11
CA GLY A 99 0.58 -2.25 9.17
C GLY A 99 0.98 -3.43 8.30
N THR A 100 0.25 -4.52 8.42
CA THR A 100 0.12 -5.55 7.39
C THR A 100 -0.43 -4.88 6.14
N SER A 101 0.39 -4.79 5.11
CA SER A 101 0.00 -4.33 3.78
C SER A 101 -0.80 -5.41 3.08
N GLU A 102 -2.12 -5.30 3.05
CA GLU A 102 -2.91 -5.90 1.98
C GLU A 102 -4.19 -5.08 1.81
N LEU A 103 -4.25 -4.35 0.69
CA LEU A 103 -5.38 -3.54 0.28
C LEU A 103 -6.37 -4.46 -0.44
N GLU A 104 -7.35 -5.00 0.27
CA GLU A 104 -8.60 -5.44 -0.34
C GLU A 104 -9.65 -4.34 -0.10
N LEU A 105 -9.96 -3.63 -1.18
CA LEU A 105 -10.94 -2.55 -1.24
C LEU A 105 -12.25 -3.16 -1.72
N GLU A 106 -12.90 -3.96 -0.89
CA GLU A 106 -14.24 -4.47 -1.20
C GLU A 106 -15.29 -3.41 -0.86
N SER A 107 -15.94 -2.96 -1.92
CA SER A 107 -17.08 -2.04 -1.93
C SER A 107 -18.31 -2.73 -1.31
N SER A 108 -18.64 -2.40 -0.06
CA SER A 108 -19.86 -2.88 0.58
C SER A 108 -21.08 -2.09 0.11
N VAL A 109 -21.89 -2.69 -0.76
CA VAL A 109 -23.26 -2.24 -1.08
C VAL A 109 -24.15 -2.55 0.13
N ILE A 110 -24.72 -1.52 0.74
CA ILE A 110 -25.68 -1.68 1.85
C ILE A 110 -27.06 -1.87 1.22
N VAL A 111 -27.57 -3.10 1.25
CA VAL A 111 -28.98 -3.40 0.96
C VAL A 111 -29.75 -3.23 2.27
N ILE A 112 -30.67 -2.27 2.31
CA ILE A 112 -31.56 -2.05 3.45
C ILE A 112 -32.89 -2.75 3.14
N ASP A 113 -33.07 -3.95 3.69
CA ASP A 113 -34.36 -4.63 3.69
C ASP A 113 -35.07 -4.34 5.02
N ASN A 114 -36.16 -3.57 4.93
CA ASN A 114 -37.09 -3.34 6.03
C ASN A 114 -38.09 -4.49 6.06
N ASN A 115 -38.02 -5.35 7.07
CA ASN A 115 -39.18 -6.14 7.46
C ASN A 115 -39.22 -6.35 8.97
N ALA A 116 -40.33 -5.94 9.55
CA ALA A 116 -40.71 -6.15 10.93
C ALA A 116 -41.26 -7.58 11.11
N ASP A 117 -41.01 -8.21 12.26
CA ASP A 117 -42.04 -8.61 13.24
C ASP A 117 -41.52 -9.64 14.27
N SER A 118 -42.12 -9.62 15.48
CA SER A 118 -42.26 -10.70 16.49
C SER A 118 -41.02 -11.10 17.34
N THR A 119 -40.87 -10.77 18.64
CA THR A 119 -41.52 -11.13 19.95
C THR A 119 -40.90 -12.29 20.75
N THR A 120 -40.55 -11.97 22.03
CA THR A 120 -40.44 -12.80 23.29
C THR A 120 -39.35 -13.89 23.38
N ASP A 121 -38.67 -14.24 24.49
CA ASP A 121 -38.60 -13.82 25.91
C ASP A 121 -37.33 -14.44 26.58
N ALA A 122 -36.94 -13.90 27.73
CA ALA A 122 -36.26 -14.52 28.90
C ALA A 122 -34.75 -14.95 28.93
N THR A 123 -34.09 -14.41 29.98
CA THR A 123 -32.92 -14.89 30.78
C THR A 123 -31.53 -14.87 30.09
N ASP A 124 -30.47 -14.27 30.63
CA ASP A 124 -29.86 -14.45 31.97
C ASP A 124 -28.88 -13.29 32.26
N VAL A 125 -28.84 -12.77 33.48
CA VAL A 125 -28.12 -11.54 33.86
C VAL A 125 -26.78 -11.91 34.49
N VAL A 126 -25.74 -12.00 33.66
CA VAL A 126 -24.35 -12.02 34.13
C VAL A 126 -23.86 -10.58 34.19
N GLU A 127 -23.76 -10.06 35.41
CA GLU A 127 -23.31 -8.71 35.71
C GLU A 127 -21.80 -8.56 35.41
N ALA A 128 -21.51 -8.30 34.14
CA ALA A 128 -20.17 -7.98 33.67
C ALA A 128 -19.78 -6.61 34.22
N VAL A 129 -18.81 -6.60 35.13
CA VAL A 129 -18.17 -5.37 35.62
C VAL A 129 -17.48 -4.70 34.44
N GLU A 130 -18.19 -3.77 33.80
CA GLU A 130 -17.68 -2.91 32.73
C GLU A 130 -16.56 -2.03 33.30
N GLN A 131 -15.33 -2.53 33.23
CA GLN A 131 -14.16 -1.69 33.44
C GLN A 131 -14.27 -0.54 32.45
N LYS A 132 -14.49 0.68 32.95
CA LYS A 132 -14.46 1.92 32.17
C LYS A 132 -13.05 2.10 31.61
N ILE A 133 -12.77 1.42 30.51
CA ILE A 133 -11.55 1.60 29.73
C ILE A 133 -11.59 3.05 29.28
N SER A 134 -10.81 3.90 29.95
CA SER A 134 -10.58 5.25 29.45
C SER A 134 -10.00 5.09 28.05
N ARG A 135 -10.79 5.43 27.03
CA ARG A 135 -10.42 5.21 25.62
C ARG A 135 -9.34 6.21 25.23
N LYS A 136 -8.11 6.02 25.73
CA LYS A 136 -6.92 6.60 25.12
C LYS A 136 -6.89 6.07 23.69
N ARG A 137 -7.30 6.92 22.74
CA ARG A 137 -7.37 6.55 21.32
C ARG A 137 -5.96 6.20 20.86
N LYS A 138 -5.74 4.95 20.46
CA LYS A 138 -4.48 4.56 19.79
C LYS A 138 -4.34 5.42 18.53
N ARG A 139 -3.26 6.20 18.43
CA ARG A 139 -2.99 7.01 17.25
C ARG A 139 -2.50 6.08 16.15
N CYS A 140 -3.29 5.95 15.08
CA CYS A 140 -2.92 5.21 13.88
C CYS A 140 -2.52 6.18 12.76
N PRO A 141 -1.29 6.71 12.76
CA PRO A 141 -0.88 7.73 11.79
C PRO A 141 -1.00 7.26 10.34
N GLY A 142 -0.75 5.98 10.05
CA GLY A 142 -0.93 5.43 8.70
C GLY A 142 -2.34 5.58 8.13
N LYS A 143 -3.37 5.66 9.00
CA LYS A 143 -4.77 5.86 8.62
C LYS A 143 -5.17 7.34 8.52
N TRP A 144 -4.25 8.27 8.79
CA TRP A 144 -4.57 9.69 8.70
C TRP A 144 -4.74 10.09 7.24
N GLN A 145 -5.86 10.74 6.93
CA GLN A 145 -6.15 11.26 5.59
C GLN A 145 -5.04 12.18 5.04
N ARG A 146 -4.29 12.86 5.92
CA ARG A 146 -3.11 13.65 5.51
C ARG A 146 -2.00 12.76 4.93
N ILE A 147 -1.72 11.61 5.54
CA ILE A 147 -0.70 10.67 5.08
C ILE A 147 -1.17 9.98 3.79
N ALA A 148 -2.43 9.53 3.73
CA ALA A 148 -3.00 8.96 2.52
C ALA A 148 -2.90 9.92 1.31
N ARG A 149 -3.28 11.20 1.50
CA ARG A 149 -3.16 12.22 0.43
C ARG A 149 -1.72 12.53 0.05
N LYS A 150 -0.82 12.60 1.04
CA LYS A 150 0.61 12.80 0.78
C LYS A 150 1.16 11.66 -0.11
N ASN A 151 0.85 10.41 0.24
CA ASN A 151 1.29 9.24 -0.52
C ASN A 151 0.75 9.27 -1.95
N LYS A 152 -0.55 9.53 -2.16
CA LYS A 152 -1.14 9.64 -3.50
C LYS A 152 -0.50 10.76 -4.33
N ARG A 153 -0.27 11.93 -3.72
CA ARG A 153 0.39 13.07 -4.38
C ARG A 153 1.83 12.74 -4.79
N GLU A 154 2.56 12.05 -3.92
CA GLU A 154 3.93 11.61 -4.17
C GLU A 154 3.99 10.54 -5.27
N ALA A 155 3.04 9.60 -5.29
CA ALA A 155 2.87 8.62 -6.36
C ALA A 155 2.41 9.25 -7.69
N GLY A 156 1.93 10.50 -7.67
CA GLY A 156 1.38 11.18 -8.85
C GLY A 156 -0.02 10.69 -9.24
N GLU A 157 -0.71 10.01 -8.34
CA GLU A 157 -2.09 9.55 -8.51
C GLU A 157 -3.09 10.69 -8.30
N GLU A 158 -4.32 10.47 -8.73
CA GLU A 158 -5.44 11.35 -8.46
C GLU A 158 -5.80 11.34 -6.97
N TYR A 159 -6.09 12.53 -6.41
CA TYR A 159 -6.45 12.65 -5.00
C TYR A 159 -7.34 13.86 -4.73
N VAL A 160 -8.11 13.79 -3.64
CA VAL A 160 -8.96 14.89 -3.18
C VAL A 160 -8.20 15.76 -2.19
N ASN A 161 -8.20 17.07 -2.40
CA ASN A 161 -7.53 18.04 -1.53
C ASN A 161 -8.35 18.31 -0.24
N ILE A 162 -7.81 19.10 0.69
CA ILE A 162 -8.52 19.52 1.93
C ILE A 162 -9.80 20.30 1.59
N LYS A 163 -9.80 21.04 0.48
CA LYS A 163 -10.96 21.79 -0.02
C LYS A 163 -11.95 20.92 -0.81
N GLU A 164 -11.84 19.60 -0.72
CA GLU A 164 -12.65 18.61 -1.46
C GLU A 164 -12.57 18.71 -2.99
N LYS A 165 -11.64 19.52 -3.50
CA LYS A 165 -11.36 19.60 -4.93
C LYS A 165 -10.55 18.39 -5.38
N ASN A 166 -10.99 17.77 -6.46
CA ASN A 166 -10.27 16.68 -7.08
C ASN A 166 -9.02 17.19 -7.80
N CYS A 167 -7.87 16.57 -7.54
CA CYS A 167 -6.60 16.88 -8.18
C CYS A 167 -6.25 15.71 -9.11
N PRO A 168 -6.21 15.90 -10.43
CA PRO A 168 -6.02 14.82 -11.38
C PRO A 168 -4.62 14.19 -11.25
N ALA A 169 -4.51 12.94 -11.69
CA ALA A 169 -3.23 12.24 -11.76
C ALA A 169 -2.23 13.02 -12.65
N LYS A 170 -0.95 13.01 -12.26
CA LYS A 170 0.12 13.60 -13.06
C LYS A 170 0.22 12.81 -14.36
N ARG A 171 0.08 13.47 -15.51
CA ARG A 171 0.29 12.89 -16.84
C ARG A 171 1.58 13.43 -17.44
N VAL A 172 2.22 12.65 -18.29
CA VAL A 172 3.34 13.16 -19.11
C VAL A 172 2.74 14.21 -20.05
N GLN A 173 3.36 15.37 -20.16
CA GLN A 173 2.93 16.37 -21.12
C GLN A 173 3.19 15.87 -22.55
N ALA A 174 2.44 16.40 -23.52
CA ALA A 174 2.75 16.16 -24.92
C ALA A 174 4.22 16.50 -25.19
N GLY A 175 4.82 15.77 -26.14
CA GLY A 175 6.20 16.01 -26.53
C GLY A 175 6.44 17.44 -26.95
N CYS A 176 7.69 17.87 -26.87
CA CYS A 176 8.09 19.13 -27.45
C CYS A 176 7.67 19.17 -28.92
N GLU A 177 7.17 20.32 -29.36
CA GLU A 177 6.80 20.55 -30.75
C GLU A 177 8.03 20.41 -31.68
N GLN A 178 7.78 20.37 -32.99
CA GLN A 178 8.79 20.24 -34.05
C GLN A 178 9.89 21.31 -34.00
N LYS A 179 9.71 22.39 -33.23
CA LYS A 179 10.69 23.47 -33.04
C LYS A 179 11.63 23.25 -31.84
N CYS A 180 11.63 22.06 -31.24
CA CYS A 180 12.53 21.74 -30.14
C CYS A 180 13.99 21.72 -30.62
N PRO A 181 14.90 22.56 -30.08
CA PRO A 181 16.29 22.60 -30.52
C PRO A 181 17.04 21.28 -30.25
N TYR A 182 16.50 20.44 -29.36
CA TYR A 182 17.07 19.16 -28.97
C TYR A 182 16.42 17.96 -29.66
N ASN A 183 15.41 18.17 -30.53
CA ASN A 183 14.67 17.11 -31.22
C ASN A 183 14.21 15.98 -30.26
N CYS A 184 13.72 16.34 -29.07
CA CYS A 184 13.30 15.37 -28.04
C CYS A 184 12.22 14.38 -28.53
N SER A 185 11.41 14.77 -29.51
CA SER A 185 10.39 13.90 -30.13
C SER A 185 10.98 12.81 -31.04
N ALA A 186 12.16 13.04 -31.61
CA ALA A 186 12.85 12.04 -32.43
C ALA A 186 13.61 11.01 -31.57
N ASN A 187 14.12 11.44 -30.41
CA ASN A 187 14.98 10.62 -29.55
C ASN A 187 14.22 9.85 -28.46
N PHE A 188 13.06 10.35 -28.03
CA PHE A 188 12.29 9.73 -26.95
C PHE A 188 10.88 9.40 -27.43
N SER A 189 10.55 8.11 -27.38
CA SER A 189 9.20 7.62 -27.56
C SER A 189 8.29 8.06 -26.40
N GLU A 190 6.97 7.95 -26.58
CA GLU A 190 6.03 8.22 -25.49
C GLU A 190 6.26 7.27 -24.31
N GLN A 191 6.58 6.01 -24.58
CA GLN A 191 6.92 5.01 -23.57
C GLN A 191 8.14 5.41 -22.74
N ASP A 192 9.22 5.87 -23.39
CA ASP A 192 10.43 6.32 -22.69
C ASP A 192 10.14 7.46 -21.72
N ARG A 193 9.20 8.35 -22.08
CA ARG A 193 8.81 9.47 -21.21
C ARG A 193 7.98 9.01 -20.01
N GLU A 194 7.13 8.01 -20.18
CA GLU A 194 6.41 7.38 -19.07
C GLU A 194 7.36 6.66 -18.12
N ASP A 195 8.36 5.96 -18.67
CA ASP A 195 9.40 5.29 -17.90
C ASP A 195 10.26 6.30 -17.13
N LEU A 196 10.69 7.39 -17.78
CA LEU A 196 11.41 8.49 -17.13
C LEU A 196 10.59 9.15 -16.02
N LYS A 197 9.29 9.36 -16.25
CA LYS A 197 8.38 9.89 -15.21
C LYS A 197 8.30 8.94 -14.02
N THR A 198 8.13 7.65 -14.27
CA THR A 198 8.03 6.63 -13.22
C THR A 198 9.33 6.52 -12.43
N ALA A 199 10.47 6.50 -13.11
CA ALA A 199 11.79 6.52 -12.49
C ALA A 199 12.02 7.78 -11.64
N PHE A 200 11.61 8.95 -12.13
CA PHE A 200 11.71 10.21 -11.40
C PHE A 200 10.86 10.19 -10.12
N ILE A 201 9.60 9.72 -10.20
CA ILE A 201 8.72 9.59 -9.04
C ILE A 201 9.34 8.64 -8.00
N HIS A 202 9.86 7.49 -8.45
CA HIS A 202 10.51 6.52 -7.57
C HIS A 202 11.76 7.11 -6.89
N TYR A 203 12.62 7.81 -7.63
CA TYR A 203 13.80 8.47 -7.08
C TYR A 203 13.45 9.54 -6.04
N TYR A 204 12.46 10.39 -6.35
CA TYR A 204 12.03 11.45 -5.46
C TYR A 204 11.41 10.89 -4.17
N THR A 205 10.53 9.90 -4.27
CA THR A 205 9.93 9.26 -3.10
C THR A 205 10.96 8.56 -2.22
N PHE A 206 11.96 7.92 -2.82
CA PHE A 206 13.06 7.28 -2.11
C PHE A 206 13.94 8.29 -1.34
N THR A 207 14.39 9.36 -2.00
CA THR A 207 15.28 10.37 -1.40
C THR A 207 14.61 11.15 -0.27
N TYR A 208 13.34 11.55 -0.43
CA TYR A 208 12.58 12.23 0.62
C TYR A 208 12.36 11.33 1.84
N ARG A 209 12.13 10.04 1.63
CA ARG A 209 11.96 9.08 2.72
C ARG A 209 13.27 8.94 3.50
N LEU A 210 14.42 8.82 2.84
CA LEU A 210 15.73 8.75 3.51
C LEU A 210 16.05 10.02 4.30
N HIS A 211 15.79 11.20 3.73
CA HIS A 211 16.03 12.47 4.42
C HIS A 211 15.17 12.63 5.68
N SER A 212 13.94 12.09 5.66
CA SER A 212 13.05 12.10 6.82
C SER A 212 13.48 11.17 7.96
N GLN A 213 14.25 10.12 7.66
CA GLN A 213 14.77 9.20 8.68
C GLN A 213 16.01 9.79 9.38
N ARG A 214 16.93 10.42 8.63
CA ARG A 214 18.13 11.05 9.21
C ARG A 214 17.82 12.13 10.24
N LYS A 215 16.74 12.90 10.05
CA LYS A 215 16.34 13.93 11.02
C LYS A 215 15.83 13.37 12.36
N ARG A 216 15.45 12.09 12.42
CA ARG A 216 15.03 11.47 13.69
C ARG A 216 16.23 10.98 14.50
N THR A 217 17.19 10.36 13.84
CA THR A 217 18.35 9.77 14.51
C THR A 217 19.23 10.84 15.18
N THR A 218 19.45 11.98 14.52
CA THR A 218 20.26 13.07 15.10
C THR A 218 19.58 13.78 16.26
N ALA A 219 18.24 13.78 16.30
CA ALA A 219 17.48 14.38 17.40
C ALA A 219 17.44 13.47 18.64
N GLU A 220 17.44 12.15 18.45
CA GLU A 220 17.55 11.18 19.54
C GLU A 220 18.96 11.19 20.15
N GLU A 221 20.01 11.27 19.34
CA GLU A 221 21.40 11.36 19.81
C GLU A 221 21.68 12.64 20.61
N SER A 222 21.16 13.80 20.18
CA SER A 222 21.32 15.07 20.92
C SER A 222 20.59 15.10 22.26
N SER A 223 19.60 14.22 22.47
CA SER A 223 18.85 14.16 23.73
C SER A 223 19.49 13.24 24.78
N HIS A 224 20.42 12.37 24.37
CA HIS A 224 21.15 11.47 25.27
C HIS A 224 22.43 12.06 25.87
N SER A 225 22.94 13.17 25.34
CA SER A 225 24.19 13.79 25.83
C SER A 225 24.00 14.84 26.93
N ASN A 226 22.77 15.20 27.30
CA ASN A 226 22.48 16.27 28.28
C ASN A 226 22.11 15.75 29.70
N THR A 227 22.49 14.53 30.06
CA THR A 227 22.17 13.94 31.38
C THR A 227 23.38 13.76 32.32
N PHE A 228 24.49 14.43 32.04
CA PHE A 228 25.64 14.48 32.95
C PHE A 228 25.85 15.94 33.41
N CYS A 229 25.22 16.29 34.53
CA CYS A 229 25.60 17.36 35.46
C CYS A 229 24.77 17.19 36.74
#